data_AF-A0A093Y7J4-F1
#
_entry.id   AF-A0A093Y7J4-F1
#
_cell.length_a   1.000
_cell.length_b   1.000
_cell.length_c   1.000
_cell.angle_alpha   90.00
_cell.angle_beta   90.00
_cell.angle_gamma   90.00
#
_symmetry.space_group_name_H-M   'P 1'
#
loop_
_entity.id
_entity.type
_entity.pdbx_description
1 polymer ?
#
loop_
_entity_poly.entity_id
_entity_poly.type
_entity_poly.pdbx_seq_one_letter_code
_entity_poly.pdbx_strand_id
1 'polypeptide(L)'
;HIKNRIVQHQNSSPTSINDAVSCLVKGAEIMMHSAILLKAEVKALQAANEQKKRRERKRKRRIMQGGSLSVREGKDILQSAEVDAQVRTELASETTQQVGSTGRQKRCGACGTMGHNARTCERRQESITIE
;
A
#
# COMPACT_ATOMS: atom_id res chain seq x y z
N HIS A 1 46.42 -4.06 34.49
CA HIS A 1 46.24 -3.64 35.90
C HIS A 1 45.60 -4.73 36.77
N ILE A 2 44.41 -5.24 36.45
CA ILE A 2 43.74 -6.28 37.28
C ILE A 2 44.47 -7.63 37.27
N LYS A 3 44.92 -8.10 36.09
CA LYS A 3 45.71 -9.34 35.97
C LYS A 3 46.93 -9.35 36.90
N ASN A 4 47.66 -8.24 36.97
CA ASN A 4 48.82 -8.11 37.87
C ASN A 4 48.43 -8.16 39.35
N ARG A 5 47.28 -7.55 39.72
CA ARG A 5 46.76 -7.62 41.10
C ARG A 5 46.35 -9.04 41.48
N ILE A 6 45.78 -9.81 40.56
CA ILE A 6 45.42 -11.22 40.76
C ILE A 6 46.68 -12.06 40.96
N VAL A 7 47.69 -11.89 40.10
CA VAL A 7 48.95 -12.66 40.17
C VAL A 7 49.74 -12.38 41.45
N GLN A 8 49.71 -11.14 41.95
CA GLN A 8 50.44 -10.72 43.15
C GLN A 8 49.67 -10.93 44.46
N HIS A 9 48.45 -11.46 44.40
CA HIS A 9 47.62 -11.63 45.59
C HIS A 9 48.08 -12.84 46.42
N GLN A 10 48.55 -12.57 47.63
CA GLN A 10 48.98 -13.59 48.60
C GLN A 10 48.38 -13.23 49.96
N ASN A 11 47.63 -14.17 50.57
CA ASN A 11 47.14 -14.17 51.97
C ASN A 11 46.45 -12.88 52.50
N SER A 12 46.03 -11.97 51.63
CA SER A 12 45.37 -10.69 51.95
C SER A 12 43.89 -10.72 51.52
N SER A 13 43.09 -9.71 51.87
CA SER A 13 41.68 -9.66 51.43
C SER A 13 41.58 -9.35 49.91
N PRO A 14 40.73 -10.06 49.15
CA PRO A 14 40.55 -9.82 47.71
C PRO A 14 39.72 -8.58 47.37
N THR A 15 39.26 -7.80 48.35
CA THR A 15 38.35 -6.65 48.18
C THR A 15 38.77 -5.71 47.04
N SER A 16 40.05 -5.32 46.99
CA SER A 16 40.54 -4.40 45.96
C SER A 16 40.49 -4.98 44.54
N ILE A 17 40.58 -6.31 44.39
CA ILE A 17 40.41 -6.99 43.10
C ILE A 17 38.93 -7.00 42.72
N ASN A 18 38.04 -7.33 43.67
CA ASN A 18 36.60 -7.34 43.45
C ASN A 18 36.05 -5.96 43.09
N ASP A 19 36.53 -4.90 43.74
CA ASP A 19 36.15 -3.53 43.42
C ASP A 19 36.57 -3.15 42.00
N ALA A 20 37.80 -3.51 41.62
CA ALA A 20 38.29 -3.26 40.27
C ALA A 20 37.47 -4.02 39.21
N VAL A 21 37.08 -5.26 39.49
CA VAL A 21 36.20 -6.05 38.62
C VAL A 21 34.79 -5.43 38.56
N SER A 22 34.23 -5.00 39.68
CA SER A 22 32.93 -4.32 39.75
C SER A 22 32.91 -3.04 38.93
N CYS A 23 33.96 -2.23 39.01
CA CYS A 23 34.14 -1.04 38.16
C CYS A 23 34.19 -1.39 36.67
N LEU A 24 34.85 -2.49 36.29
CA LEU A 24 34.86 -2.94 34.90
C LEU A 24 33.48 -3.40 34.43
N VAL A 25 32.73 -4.14 35.25
CA VAL A 25 31.37 -4.58 34.92
C VAL A 25 30.47 -3.37 34.69
N LYS A 26 30.48 -2.40 35.61
CA LYS A 26 29.72 -1.14 35.45
C LYS A 26 30.14 -0.37 34.20
N GLY A 27 31.44 -0.30 33.92
CA GLY A 27 31.95 0.32 32.70
C GLY A 27 31.45 -0.39 31.44
N ALA A 28 31.43 -1.72 31.44
CA ALA A 28 30.91 -2.52 30.33
C ALA A 28 29.39 -2.30 30.13
N GLU A 29 28.61 -2.24 31.21
CA GLU A 29 27.17 -1.93 31.17
C GLU A 29 26.91 -0.55 30.55
N ILE A 30 27.64 0.48 30.98
CA ILE A 30 27.54 1.84 30.44
C ILE A 30 27.87 1.84 28.94
N MET A 31 28.94 1.15 28.53
CA MET A 31 29.31 1.02 27.12
C MET A 31 28.25 0.29 26.30
N MET A 32 27.63 -0.76 26.84
CA MET A 32 26.54 -1.48 26.17
C MET A 32 25.32 -0.59 25.97
N HIS A 33 24.90 0.14 27.01
CA HIS A 33 23.80 1.09 26.89
C HIS A 33 24.10 2.17 25.84
N SER A 34 25.31 2.72 25.87
CA SER A 34 25.78 3.70 24.88
C SER A 34 25.77 3.12 23.46
N ALA A 35 26.25 1.88 23.28
CA ALA A 35 26.26 1.20 21.99
C ALA A 35 24.84 0.94 21.45
N ILE A 36 23.88 0.63 22.32
CA ILE A 36 22.47 0.47 21.94
C ILE A 36 21.90 1.82 21.44
N LEU A 37 22.13 2.90 22.18
CA LEU A 37 21.68 4.24 21.80
C LEU A 37 22.30 4.68 20.47
N LEU A 38 23.60 4.51 20.31
CA LEU A 38 24.31 4.81 19.07
C LEU A 38 23.79 3.97 17.90
N LYS A 39 23.49 2.69 18.10
CA LYS A 39 22.92 1.84 17.05
C LYS A 39 21.53 2.32 16.63
N ALA A 40 20.71 2.79 17.56
CA ALA A 40 19.40 3.37 17.26
C ALA A 40 19.55 4.68 16.46
N GLU A 41 20.47 5.56 16.88
CA GLU A 41 20.74 6.83 16.20
C GLU A 41 21.30 6.61 14.79
N VAL A 42 22.26 5.71 14.62
CA VAL A 42 22.81 5.34 13.30
C VAL A 42 21.69 4.85 12.37
N LYS A 43 20.78 4.01 12.85
CA LYS A 43 19.63 3.57 12.05
C LYS A 43 18.70 4.72 11.68
N ALA A 44 18.41 5.62 12.62
CA ALA A 44 17.57 6.80 12.36
C ALA A 44 18.21 7.72 11.33
N LEU A 45 19.51 7.99 11.45
CA LEU A 45 20.29 8.80 10.51
C LEU A 45 20.37 8.15 9.13
N GLN A 46 20.56 6.84 9.04
CA GLN A 46 20.55 6.10 7.77
C GLN A 46 19.18 6.20 7.09
N ALA A 47 18.09 6.02 7.84
CA ALA A 47 16.74 6.16 7.31
C ALA A 47 16.45 7.59 6.82
N ALA A 48 16.86 8.61 7.59
CA ALA A 48 16.72 10.01 7.19
C ALA A 48 17.54 10.33 5.94
N ASN A 49 18.78 9.83 5.85
CA ASN A 49 19.64 10.02 4.68
C ASN A 49 19.08 9.34 3.44
N GLU A 50 18.54 8.13 3.55
CA GLU A 50 17.93 7.45 2.41
C GLU A 50 16.67 8.20 1.94
N GLN A 51 15.84 8.69 2.87
CA GLN A 51 14.72 9.55 2.54
C GLN A 51 15.15 10.84 1.83
N LYS A 52 16.21 11.50 2.32
CA LYS A 52 16.78 12.70 1.69
C LYS A 52 17.26 12.40 0.27
N LYS A 53 18.07 11.36 0.09
CA LYS A 53 18.55 10.89 -1.22
C LYS A 53 17.39 10.57 -2.16
N ARG A 54 16.33 9.91 -1.67
CA ARG A 54 15.12 9.62 -2.45
C ARG A 54 14.42 10.91 -2.89
N ARG A 55 14.28 11.91 -2.01
CA ARG A 55 13.70 13.22 -2.33
C ARG A 55 14.53 13.96 -3.38
N GLU A 56 15.85 14.00 -3.21
CA GLU A 56 16.78 14.63 -4.15
C GLU A 56 16.73 13.97 -5.53
N ARG A 57 16.73 12.63 -5.60
CA ARG A 57 16.56 11.89 -6.86
C ARG A 57 15.23 12.21 -7.54
N LYS A 58 14.12 12.25 -6.79
CA LYS A 58 12.81 12.65 -7.33
C LYS A 58 12.84 14.08 -7.86
N ARG A 59 13.41 15.03 -7.12
CA ARG A 59 13.56 16.43 -7.54
C ARG A 59 14.41 16.53 -8.81
N LYS A 60 15.57 15.86 -8.86
CA LYS A 60 16.44 15.84 -10.05
C LYS A 60 15.71 15.27 -11.27
N ARG A 61 14.95 14.18 -11.11
CA ARG A 61 14.11 13.64 -12.22
C ARG A 61 13.07 14.65 -12.70
N ARG A 62 12.36 15.36 -11.80
CA ARG A 62 11.41 16.42 -12.20
C ARG A 62 12.10 17.56 -12.96
N ILE A 63 13.31 17.95 -12.55
CA ILE A 63 14.09 19.00 -13.24
C ILE A 63 14.53 18.50 -14.62
N MET A 64 15.04 17.27 -14.73
CA MET A 64 15.44 16.68 -16.02
C MET A 64 14.26 16.44 -16.96
N GLN A 65 13.08 16.13 -16.42
CA GLN A 65 11.82 16.03 -17.18
C GLN A 65 11.21 17.40 -17.50
N GLY A 66 11.88 18.52 -17.15
CA GLY A 66 11.54 19.83 -17.69
C GLY A 66 10.69 20.76 -16.82
N GLY A 67 10.66 20.62 -15.49
CA GLY A 67 10.19 21.72 -14.62
C GLY A 67 8.66 21.93 -14.51
N SER A 68 8.22 23.09 -13.99
CA SER A 68 6.80 23.38 -13.70
C SER A 68 6.02 23.68 -14.97
N LEU A 69 4.88 23.02 -15.13
CA LEU A 69 3.91 23.30 -16.20
C LEU A 69 3.51 24.77 -16.21
N SER A 70 3.62 25.40 -17.37
CA SER A 70 2.96 26.68 -17.62
C SER A 70 1.44 26.50 -17.59
N VAL A 71 0.71 27.58 -17.31
CA VAL A 71 -0.77 27.57 -17.31
C VAL A 71 -1.33 27.06 -18.64
N ARG A 72 -0.61 27.29 -19.74
CA ARG A 72 -1.02 26.87 -21.08
C ARG A 72 -0.86 25.36 -21.27
N GLU A 73 0.31 24.80 -20.95
CA GLU A 73 0.53 23.35 -20.98
C GLU A 73 -0.42 22.62 -20.03
N GLY A 74 -0.75 23.21 -18.88
CA GLY A 74 -1.77 22.67 -17.96
C GLY A 74 -3.17 22.63 -18.57
N LYS A 75 -3.57 23.67 -19.33
CA LYS A 75 -4.84 23.70 -20.06
C LYS A 75 -4.86 22.68 -21.19
N ASP A 76 -3.77 22.54 -21.93
CA ASP A 76 -3.67 21.59 -23.04
C ASP A 76 -3.81 20.15 -22.54
N ILE A 77 -3.19 19.80 -21.40
CA ILE A 77 -3.36 18.49 -20.75
C ILE A 77 -4.80 18.24 -20.32
N LEU A 78 -5.47 19.24 -19.72
CA LEU A 78 -6.88 19.13 -19.34
C LEU A 78 -7.77 18.88 -20.55
N GLN A 79 -7.53 19.61 -21.63
CA GLN A 79 -8.29 19.46 -22.87
C GLN A 79 -8.06 18.09 -23.51
N SER A 80 -6.83 17.59 -23.56
CA SER A 80 -6.55 16.23 -24.04
C SER A 80 -7.22 15.17 -23.17
N ALA A 81 -7.22 15.34 -21.84
CA ALA A 81 -7.87 14.40 -20.93
C ALA A 81 -9.39 14.36 -21.09
N GLU A 82 -10.02 15.50 -21.40
CA GLU A 82 -11.45 15.59 -21.66
C GLU A 82 -11.85 14.93 -22.99
N VAL A 83 -11.04 15.12 -24.03
CA VAL A 83 -11.19 14.41 -25.30
C VAL A 83 -11.07 12.90 -25.10
N ASP A 84 -10.03 12.44 -24.37
CA ASP A 84 -9.86 11.01 -24.07
C ASP A 84 -11.04 10.43 -23.25
N ALA A 85 -11.61 11.21 -22.34
CA ALA A 85 -12.78 10.79 -21.57
C ALA A 85 -14.03 10.68 -22.46
N GLN A 86 -14.23 11.62 -23.39
CA GLN A 86 -15.30 11.53 -24.40
C GLN A 86 -15.14 10.29 -25.27
N VAL A 87 -13.94 10.05 -25.82
CA VAL A 87 -13.66 8.87 -26.65
C VAL A 87 -13.95 7.57 -25.89
N ARG A 88 -13.56 7.46 -24.62
CA ARG A 88 -13.87 6.28 -23.79
C ARG A 88 -15.37 6.10 -23.59
N THR A 89 -16.13 7.19 -23.45
CA THR A 89 -17.58 7.16 -23.25
C THR A 89 -18.30 6.76 -24.54
N GLU A 90 -17.83 7.24 -25.69
CA GLU A 90 -18.34 6.85 -27.01
C GLU A 90 -18.07 5.37 -27.29
N LEU A 91 -16.85 4.88 -27.05
CA LEU A 91 -16.53 3.45 -27.18
C LEU A 91 -17.38 2.55 -26.26
N ALA A 92 -17.66 3.01 -25.03
CA ALA A 92 -18.57 2.30 -24.12
C ALA A 92 -20.03 2.31 -24.63
N SER A 93 -20.45 3.40 -25.27
CA SER A 93 -21.79 3.56 -25.85
C SER A 93 -21.97 2.72 -27.12
N GLU A 94 -20.95 2.65 -27.98
CA GLU A 94 -20.91 1.77 -29.16
C GLU A 94 -20.96 0.28 -28.78
N THR A 95 -20.20 -0.10 -27.74
CA THR A 95 -20.25 -1.45 -27.17
C THR A 95 -21.66 -1.77 -26.65
N THR A 96 -22.35 -0.78 -26.07
CA THR A 96 -23.72 -0.95 -25.56
C THR A 96 -24.76 -1.03 -26.69
N GLN A 97 -24.56 -0.28 -27.78
CA GLN A 97 -25.45 -0.31 -28.97
C GLN A 97 -25.35 -1.62 -29.75
N GLN A 98 -24.18 -2.28 -29.80
CA GLN A 98 -24.05 -3.60 -30.42
C GLN A 98 -24.70 -4.74 -29.62
N VAL A 99 -24.88 -4.56 -28.30
CA VAL A 99 -25.53 -5.58 -27.42
C VAL A 99 -27.05 -5.38 -27.31
N GLY A 100 -27.59 -4.28 -27.86
CA GLY A 100 -29.02 -3.95 -27.80
C GLY A 100 -29.96 -4.75 -28.72
N SER A 101 -29.45 -5.58 -29.65
CA SER A 101 -30.29 -6.23 -30.68
C SER A 101 -30.73 -7.67 -30.38
N THR A 102 -30.40 -8.24 -29.21
CA THR A 102 -30.88 -9.59 -28.84
C THR A 102 -31.58 -9.61 -27.49
N GLY A 103 -32.58 -8.74 -27.35
CA GLY A 103 -33.60 -8.91 -26.32
C GLY A 103 -34.31 -10.26 -26.51
N ARG A 104 -33.89 -11.28 -25.76
CA ARG A 104 -34.52 -12.61 -25.73
C ARG A 104 -36.03 -12.42 -25.58
N GLN A 105 -36.79 -12.70 -26.65
CA GLN A 105 -38.25 -12.53 -26.68
C GLN A 105 -38.87 -13.23 -25.47
N LYS A 106 -39.47 -12.45 -24.57
CA LYS A 106 -40.01 -12.98 -23.32
C LYS A 106 -41.20 -13.89 -23.63
N ARG A 107 -41.07 -15.17 -23.29
CA ARG A 107 -42.12 -16.18 -23.40
C ARG A 107 -42.98 -16.16 -22.14
N CYS A 108 -44.26 -16.52 -22.28
CA CYS A 108 -45.15 -16.70 -21.14
C CYS A 108 -44.59 -17.77 -20.20
N GLY A 109 -44.37 -17.42 -18.92
CA GLY A 109 -43.83 -18.37 -17.93
C GLY A 109 -44.76 -19.55 -17.60
N ALA A 110 -46.05 -19.47 -17.95
CA ALA A 110 -47.02 -20.53 -17.72
C ALA A 110 -47.14 -21.51 -18.90
N CYS A 111 -46.98 -21.04 -20.14
CA CYS A 111 -47.31 -21.84 -21.33
C CYS A 111 -46.25 -21.80 -22.46
N GLY A 112 -45.19 -21.02 -22.29
CA GLY A 112 -44.01 -20.97 -23.17
C GLY A 112 -44.20 -20.28 -24.53
N THR A 113 -45.41 -19.80 -24.85
CA THR A 113 -45.67 -19.09 -26.11
C THR A 113 -45.42 -17.60 -25.98
N MET A 114 -45.20 -16.93 -27.11
CA MET A 114 -44.94 -15.49 -27.19
C MET A 114 -46.26 -14.73 -27.40
N GLY A 115 -46.30 -13.45 -27.02
CA GLY A 115 -47.46 -12.57 -27.27
C GLY A 115 -48.34 -12.29 -26.05
N HIS A 116 -48.14 -12.98 -24.93
CA HIS A 116 -48.85 -12.70 -23.67
C HIS A 116 -47.97 -13.06 -22.45
N ASN A 117 -48.37 -12.62 -21.26
CA ASN A 117 -47.66 -12.91 -20.01
C ASN A 117 -48.44 -13.93 -19.16
N ALA A 118 -47.80 -14.50 -18.13
CA ALA A 118 -48.39 -15.56 -17.29
C ALA A 118 -49.63 -15.13 -16.49
N ARG A 119 -49.96 -13.82 -16.42
CA ARG A 119 -51.18 -13.32 -15.77
C ARG A 119 -52.39 -13.30 -16.72
N THR A 120 -52.15 -13.22 -18.02
CA THR A 120 -53.18 -13.19 -19.07
C THR A 120 -53.17 -14.48 -19.89
N CYS A 121 -52.67 -15.58 -19.31
CA CYS A 121 -52.55 -16.86 -19.99
C CYS A 121 -53.82 -17.69 -19.77
N GLU A 122 -54.55 -17.97 -20.85
CA GLU A 122 -55.78 -18.76 -20.83
C GLU A 122 -55.55 -20.17 -20.25
N ARG A 123 -54.43 -20.82 -20.61
CA ARG A 123 -54.05 -22.14 -20.06
C ARG A 123 -53.77 -22.16 -18.55
N ARG A 124 -53.59 -21.01 -17.92
CA ARG A 124 -53.43 -20.89 -16.46
C ARG A 124 -54.75 -20.61 -15.76
N GLN A 125 -55.75 -20.10 -16.47
CA GLN A 125 -57.08 -19.85 -15.90
C GLN A 125 -57.88 -21.16 -15.80
N GLU A 126 -57.72 -22.07 -16.77
CA GLU A 126 -58.40 -23.38 -16.80
C GLU A 126 -57.96 -24.33 -15.67
N SER A 127 -56.71 -24.23 -15.20
CA SER A 127 -56.19 -25.05 -14.09
C SER A 127 -56.61 -24.57 -12.70
N ILE A 128 -57.23 -23.39 -12.59
CA ILE A 128 -57.80 -22.87 -11.33
C ILE A 128 -59.27 -23.33 -11.18
N THR A 129 -59.92 -23.76 -12.27
CA THR A 129 -61.34 -24.15 -12.30
C THR A 129 -61.59 -25.66 -12.22
N ILE A 130 -60.57 -26.48 -11.95
CA ILE A 130 -60.74 -27.92 -11.68
C ILE A 130 -60.07 -28.24 -10.34
N GLU A 131 -60.76 -27.90 -9.26
CA GLU A 131 -60.90 -28.75 -8.07
C GLU A 131 -62.23 -29.52 -8.18
#